data_AF-A0A443I092-F1
#
_entry.id   AF-A0A443I092-F1
#
_cell.length_a   1.000
_cell.length_b   1.000
_cell.length_c   1.000
_cell.angle_alpha   90.00
_cell.angle_beta   90.00
_cell.angle_gamma   90.00
#
_symmetry.space_group_name_H-M   'P 1'
#
loop_
_entity.id
_entity.type
_entity.pdbx_description
1 polymer ?
#
loop_
_entity_poly.entity_id
_entity_poly.type
_entity_poly.pdbx_seq_one_letter_code
_entity_poly.pdbx_strand_id
1 'polypeptide(L)'
;MKLPLFFLLAICISKVAAFGLYGCYERLLYWQAYQMDSGSKKQRIANACSRDPTTAQAVGPIRGGRCNLRQFLYYITDDEDEKEIIADKNKLTDADLAKDKTALDEVASKMYKAGVGRTYNPGHIYQGLSSNSGIDKVIGNVAAFIEQKGWLEAENGKPDQELFDLAEKARSRVEFGRKANGARDVGAEIRKQYDREVWDKQPKNKNGEIEKDAPLVDEGLVKERMAIPDGGVGGWPTCDLEAAQNSVNAAEAAAGRGPMKLKKDFLQPWHDRERTHVLNIQAAKDAKAKIAGCSA
;
A
#
# COMPACT_ATOMS: atom_id res chain seq x y z
N MET A 1 -0.47 -24.90 3.89
CA MET A 1 0.48 -24.12 3.05
C MET A 1 0.08 -22.66 2.74
N LYS A 2 -1.09 -22.13 3.13
CA LYS A 2 -1.56 -20.82 2.60
C LYS A 2 -1.19 -19.58 3.43
N LEU A 3 -1.07 -19.69 4.76
CA LEU A 3 -0.69 -18.57 5.64
C LEU A 3 0.71 -18.01 5.32
N PRO A 4 1.76 -18.82 5.10
CA PRO A 4 3.09 -18.31 4.75
C PRO A 4 3.16 -17.59 3.39
N LEU A 5 2.45 -18.12 2.39
CA LEU A 5 2.30 -17.49 1.07
C LEU A 5 1.54 -16.17 1.15
N PHE A 6 0.55 -16.11 2.02
CA PHE A 6 -0.24 -14.92 2.27
C PHE A 6 0.54 -13.85 3.06
N PHE A 7 1.37 -14.25 4.04
CA PHE A 7 2.33 -13.36 4.70
C PHE A 7 3.33 -12.79 3.70
N LEU A 8 3.92 -13.63 2.85
CA LEU A 8 4.76 -13.18 1.76
C LEU A 8 4.00 -12.23 0.85
N LEU A 9 2.75 -12.51 0.51
CA LEU A 9 1.92 -11.62 -0.31
C LEU A 9 1.79 -10.25 0.36
N ALA A 10 1.34 -10.19 1.61
CA ALA A 10 1.16 -8.95 2.38
C ALA A 10 2.45 -8.13 2.51
N ILE A 11 3.61 -8.79 2.67
CA ILE A 11 4.93 -8.15 2.72
C ILE A 11 5.42 -7.74 1.32
N CYS A 12 5.19 -8.57 0.31
CA CYS A 12 5.53 -8.31 -1.09
C CYS A 12 4.62 -7.25 -1.73
N ILE A 13 3.64 -6.73 -0.98
CA ILE A 13 2.84 -5.58 -1.35
C ILE A 13 3.02 -4.48 -0.31
N SER A 14 3.88 -4.64 0.69
CA SER A 14 4.18 -3.62 1.68
C SER A 14 5.24 -2.65 1.19
N LYS A 15 4.95 -1.34 1.19
CA LYS A 15 5.99 -0.31 1.28
C LYS A 15 6.04 0.09 2.74
N VAL A 16 7.23 0.31 3.30
CA VAL A 16 7.40 0.87 4.66
C VAL A 16 6.70 2.25 4.81
N ALA A 17 6.22 2.84 3.72
CA ALA A 17 5.52 4.12 3.72
C ALA A 17 4.44 4.21 2.61
N ALA A 18 3.35 3.44 2.73
CA ALA A 18 2.20 3.63 1.85
C ALA A 18 1.27 4.75 2.35
N PHE A 19 1.12 5.81 1.56
CA PHE A 19 0.35 7.02 1.91
C PHE A 19 -0.98 7.15 1.14
N GLY A 20 -2.06 7.59 1.77
CA GLY A 20 -3.35 7.84 1.11
C GLY A 20 -4.13 6.56 0.78
N LEU A 21 -4.86 6.54 -0.35
CA LEU A 21 -5.85 5.49 -0.63
C LEU A 21 -5.23 4.09 -0.72
N TYR A 22 -4.02 3.97 -1.29
CA TYR A 22 -3.33 2.67 -1.34
C TYR A 22 -2.79 2.26 0.04
N GLY A 23 -2.41 3.20 0.91
CA GLY A 23 -2.10 2.94 2.32
C GLY A 23 -3.30 2.43 3.11
N CYS A 24 -4.52 2.85 2.75
CA CYS A 24 -5.77 2.28 3.30
C CYS A 24 -5.99 0.83 2.85
N TYR A 25 -5.79 0.53 1.56
CA TYR A 25 -5.88 -0.84 1.06
C TYR A 25 -4.81 -1.76 1.64
N GLU A 26 -3.60 -1.25 1.89
CA GLU A 26 -2.51 -2.01 2.53
C GLU A 26 -2.86 -2.38 3.98
N ARG A 27 -3.43 -1.44 4.75
CA ARG A 27 -3.95 -1.71 6.10
C ARG A 27 -5.09 -2.73 6.09
N LEU A 28 -6.02 -2.64 5.13
CA LEU A 28 -7.08 -3.62 4.97
C LEU A 28 -6.54 -5.00 4.59
N LEU A 29 -5.49 -5.08 3.78
CA LEU A 29 -4.79 -6.33 3.48
C LEU A 29 -4.23 -6.96 4.76
N TYR A 30 -3.58 -6.17 5.63
CA TYR A 30 -3.12 -6.66 6.94
C TYR A 30 -4.24 -6.99 7.91
N TRP A 31 -5.39 -6.35 7.79
CA TRP A 31 -6.56 -6.74 8.55
C TRP A 31 -7.09 -8.11 8.10
N GLN A 32 -7.23 -8.35 6.79
CA GLN A 32 -7.61 -9.68 6.29
C GLN A 32 -6.59 -10.76 6.68
N ALA A 33 -5.31 -10.38 6.70
CA ALA A 33 -4.23 -11.19 7.24
C ALA A 33 -4.48 -11.63 8.68
N TYR A 34 -4.71 -10.64 9.54
CA TYR A 34 -4.99 -10.82 10.96
C TYR A 34 -6.24 -11.70 11.17
N GLN A 35 -7.31 -11.48 10.39
CA GLN A 35 -8.52 -12.29 10.48
C GLN A 35 -8.27 -13.77 10.17
N MET A 36 -7.55 -14.06 9.08
CA MET A 36 -7.19 -15.44 8.71
C MET A 36 -6.30 -16.11 9.76
N ASP A 37 -5.41 -15.34 10.39
CA ASP A 37 -4.48 -15.83 11.40
C ASP A 37 -5.12 -16.00 12.80
N SER A 38 -6.14 -15.19 13.12
CA SER A 38 -6.87 -15.23 14.41
C SER A 38 -7.63 -16.54 14.66
N GLY A 39 -7.85 -17.34 13.61
CA GLY A 39 -8.40 -18.70 13.69
C GLY A 39 -7.39 -19.78 14.09
N SER A 40 -6.09 -19.45 14.14
CA SER A 40 -5.03 -20.39 14.52
C SER A 40 -4.85 -20.45 16.05
N LYS A 41 -4.49 -21.64 16.57
CA LYS A 41 -4.11 -21.83 17.99
C LYS A 41 -2.87 -21.00 18.40
N LYS A 42 -2.07 -20.57 17.43
CA LYS A 42 -0.87 -19.75 17.61
C LYS A 42 -0.97 -18.54 16.71
N GLN A 43 -1.77 -17.54 17.09
CA GLN A 43 -1.85 -16.25 16.39
C GLN A 43 -0.46 -15.59 16.31
N ARG A 44 -0.13 -15.05 15.14
CA ARG A 44 1.20 -14.58 14.71
C ARG A 44 1.18 -13.17 14.14
N ILE A 45 0.05 -12.71 13.60
CA ILE A 45 -0.13 -11.35 13.09
C ILE A 45 -0.74 -10.49 14.17
N ALA A 46 -0.07 -9.38 14.48
CA ALA A 46 -0.48 -8.42 15.49
C ALA A 46 -1.03 -9.09 16.77
N ASN A 47 -0.36 -10.15 17.23
CA ASN A 47 -0.78 -10.99 18.35
C ASN A 47 -0.82 -10.24 19.68
N ALA A 48 -0.09 -9.12 19.84
CA ALA A 48 -0.26 -8.23 20.99
C ALA A 48 -1.35 -7.18 20.83
N CYS A 49 -1.96 -7.00 19.64
CA CYS A 49 -3.05 -6.06 19.46
C CYS A 49 -4.15 -6.31 20.49
N SER A 50 -4.52 -7.58 20.71
CA SER A 50 -5.58 -7.97 21.65
C SER A 50 -5.25 -7.71 23.14
N ARG A 51 -4.02 -7.30 23.44
CA ARG A 51 -3.49 -7.08 24.79
C ARG A 51 -2.92 -5.68 24.98
N ASP A 52 -2.98 -4.83 23.96
CA ASP A 52 -2.39 -3.50 24.02
C ASP A 52 -3.25 -2.56 24.88
N PRO A 53 -2.76 -2.11 26.05
CA PRO A 53 -3.55 -1.29 26.96
C PRO A 53 -3.85 0.09 26.37
N THR A 54 -2.93 0.65 25.58
CA THR A 54 -3.09 1.97 24.94
C THR A 54 -4.24 1.97 23.95
N THR A 55 -4.31 0.94 23.10
CA THR A 55 -5.41 0.73 22.15
C THR A 55 -6.73 0.55 22.89
N ALA A 56 -6.76 -0.27 23.96
CA ALA A 56 -7.98 -0.49 24.73
C ALA A 56 -8.50 0.80 25.40
N GLN A 57 -7.59 1.67 25.85
CA GLN A 57 -7.93 2.96 26.43
C GLN A 57 -8.45 3.94 25.38
N ALA A 58 -7.82 4.01 24.21
CA ALA A 58 -8.14 5.00 23.18
C ALA A 58 -9.41 4.66 22.38
N VAL A 59 -9.58 3.39 21.99
CA VAL A 59 -10.66 2.99 21.06
C VAL A 59 -11.67 2.01 21.66
N GLY A 60 -11.55 1.74 22.96
CA GLY A 60 -12.48 0.93 23.75
C GLY A 60 -12.01 -0.51 24.01
N PRO A 61 -12.63 -1.20 24.98
CA PRO A 61 -12.14 -2.47 25.51
C PRO A 61 -12.18 -3.58 24.48
N ILE A 62 -11.17 -4.45 24.53
CA ILE A 62 -11.04 -5.62 23.65
C ILE A 62 -11.93 -6.73 24.20
N ARG A 63 -12.92 -7.16 23.41
CA ARG A 63 -13.88 -8.19 23.80
C ARG A 63 -13.57 -9.49 23.06
N GLY A 64 -13.58 -10.62 23.78
CA GLY A 64 -13.35 -11.94 23.16
C GLY A 64 -11.90 -12.21 22.75
N GLY A 65 -10.93 -11.46 23.29
CA GLY A 65 -9.50 -11.69 23.05
C GLY A 65 -9.04 -11.39 21.62
N ARG A 66 -9.82 -10.62 20.85
CA ARG A 66 -9.51 -10.25 19.45
C ARG A 66 -9.76 -8.76 19.22
N CYS A 67 -8.84 -8.12 18.52
CA CYS A 67 -9.05 -6.77 17.97
C CYS A 67 -10.14 -6.77 16.90
N ASN A 68 -10.98 -5.74 16.91
CA ASN A 68 -11.75 -5.33 15.73
C ASN A 68 -10.89 -4.48 14.79
N LEU A 69 -11.43 -4.10 13.62
CA LEU A 69 -10.69 -3.32 12.63
C LEU A 69 -10.20 -1.97 13.19
N ARG A 70 -11.00 -1.24 13.98
CA ARG A 70 -10.55 0.03 14.59
C ARG A 70 -9.36 -0.16 15.52
N GLN A 71 -9.44 -1.14 16.42
CA GLN A 71 -8.37 -1.51 17.35
C GLN A 71 -7.11 -1.91 16.60
N PHE A 72 -7.26 -2.72 15.55
CA PHE A 72 -6.16 -3.11 14.69
C PHE A 72 -5.50 -1.90 14.01
N LEU A 73 -6.30 -1.01 13.39
CA LEU A 73 -5.80 0.20 12.73
C LEU A 73 -5.06 1.12 13.71
N TYR A 74 -5.63 1.37 14.89
CA TYR A 74 -5.01 2.20 15.91
C TYR A 74 -3.66 1.61 16.36
N TYR A 75 -3.65 0.30 16.64
CA TYR A 75 -2.47 -0.41 17.13
C TYR A 75 -1.30 -0.36 16.14
N ILE A 76 -1.55 -0.51 14.83
CA ILE A 76 -0.47 -0.51 13.83
C ILE A 76 -0.04 0.89 13.42
N THR A 77 -0.87 1.92 13.64
CA THR A 77 -0.59 3.29 13.21
C THR A 77 0.53 3.91 14.05
N ASP A 78 1.45 4.63 13.39
CA ASP A 78 2.56 5.32 14.05
C ASP A 78 2.32 6.85 14.11
N ASP A 79 1.60 7.40 13.13
CA ASP A 79 1.24 8.82 13.05
C ASP A 79 0.15 9.19 14.09
N GLU A 80 0.45 10.14 14.97
CA GLU A 80 -0.44 10.54 16.06
C GLU A 80 -1.71 11.25 15.56
N ASP A 81 -1.63 12.07 14.50
CA ASP A 81 -2.82 12.71 13.90
C ASP A 81 -3.80 11.64 13.38
N GLU A 82 -3.28 10.59 12.74
CA GLU A 82 -4.06 9.46 12.25
C GLU A 82 -4.64 8.63 13.41
N LYS A 83 -3.91 8.46 14.52
CA LYS A 83 -4.45 7.81 15.73
C LYS A 83 -5.64 8.57 16.31
N GLU A 84 -5.58 9.89 16.37
CA GLU A 84 -6.71 10.72 16.81
C GLU A 84 -7.93 10.56 15.88
N ILE A 85 -7.71 10.52 14.57
CA ILE A 85 -8.76 10.26 13.57
C ILE A 85 -9.37 8.87 13.78
N ILE A 86 -8.55 7.84 14.00
CA ILE A 86 -9.02 6.46 14.22
C ILE A 86 -9.75 6.34 15.55
N ALA A 87 -9.39 7.10 16.58
CA ALA A 87 -10.08 7.08 17.87
C ALA A 87 -11.45 7.78 17.81
N ASP A 88 -11.61 8.80 16.95
CA ASP A 88 -12.85 9.54 16.79
C ASP A 88 -13.91 8.76 15.99
N LYS A 89 -14.96 8.32 16.69
CA LYS A 89 -16.08 7.58 16.09
C LYS A 89 -16.96 8.42 15.15
N ASN A 90 -16.85 9.74 15.18
CA ASN A 90 -17.58 10.62 14.28
C ASN A 90 -16.87 10.76 12.92
N LYS A 91 -15.55 10.62 12.89
CA LYS A 91 -14.75 10.71 11.65
C LYS A 91 -14.70 9.39 10.89
N LEU A 92 -14.62 8.28 11.62
CA LEU A 92 -14.67 6.94 11.08
C LEU A 92 -15.62 6.15 11.96
N THR A 93 -16.74 5.64 11.46
CA THR A 93 -17.74 4.96 12.31
C THR A 93 -17.49 3.45 12.40
N ASP A 94 -17.93 2.81 13.49
CA ASP A 94 -17.82 1.35 13.63
C ASP A 94 -18.67 0.61 12.58
N ALA A 95 -19.81 1.20 12.18
CA ALA A 95 -20.69 0.66 11.15
C ALA A 95 -20.02 0.66 9.76
N ASP A 96 -19.22 1.69 9.47
CA ASP A 96 -18.46 1.75 8.22
C ASP A 96 -17.35 0.70 8.19
N LEU A 97 -16.63 0.55 9.30
CA LEU A 97 -15.54 -0.41 9.40
C LEU A 97 -16.03 -1.86 9.40
N ALA A 98 -17.24 -2.13 9.91
CA ALA A 98 -17.83 -3.47 9.92
C ALA A 98 -18.17 -4.02 8.52
N LYS A 99 -18.07 -3.19 7.47
CA LYS A 99 -18.25 -3.61 6.06
C LYS A 99 -16.97 -4.14 5.44
N ASP A 100 -15.91 -4.39 6.20
CA ASP A 100 -14.61 -4.83 5.69
C ASP A 100 -14.66 -6.12 4.85
N LYS A 101 -15.67 -6.96 5.08
CA LYS A 101 -15.91 -8.21 4.32
C LYS A 101 -16.83 -8.03 3.12
N THR A 102 -17.77 -7.10 3.17
CA THR A 102 -18.83 -6.96 2.15
C THR A 102 -18.60 -5.80 1.19
N ALA A 103 -17.87 -4.76 1.61
CA ALA A 103 -17.64 -3.54 0.83
C ALA A 103 -16.23 -2.96 1.05
N LEU A 104 -15.20 -3.80 0.86
CA LEU A 104 -13.78 -3.43 1.06
C LEU A 104 -13.38 -2.07 0.44
N ASP A 105 -13.81 -1.79 -0.79
CA ASP A 105 -13.48 -0.53 -1.48
C ASP A 105 -14.21 0.68 -0.84
N GLU A 106 -15.42 0.50 -0.30
CA GLU A 106 -16.14 1.54 0.44
C GLU A 106 -15.39 1.86 1.75
N VAL A 107 -14.93 0.83 2.46
CA VAL A 107 -14.14 0.99 3.69
C VAL A 107 -12.85 1.74 3.40
N ALA A 108 -12.09 1.35 2.37
CA ALA A 108 -10.85 2.02 1.98
C ALA A 108 -11.08 3.50 1.62
N SER A 109 -12.16 3.78 0.88
CA SER A 109 -12.54 5.16 0.51
C SER A 109 -12.90 6.00 1.73
N LYS A 110 -13.64 5.44 2.70
CA LYS A 110 -13.99 6.13 3.95
C LYS A 110 -12.79 6.40 4.83
N MET A 111 -11.90 5.40 5.00
CA MET A 111 -10.62 5.58 5.68
C MET A 111 -9.84 6.74 5.05
N TYR A 112 -9.69 6.73 3.72
CA TYR A 112 -8.96 7.76 3.00
C TYR A 112 -9.55 9.15 3.18
N LYS A 113 -10.89 9.29 3.07
CA LYS A 113 -11.60 10.55 3.27
C LYS A 113 -11.50 11.06 4.71
N ALA A 114 -11.44 10.17 5.69
CA ALA A 114 -11.23 10.51 7.09
C ALA A 114 -9.80 10.97 7.39
N GLY A 115 -8.85 10.77 6.46
CA GLY A 115 -7.43 11.15 6.62
C GLY A 115 -6.50 10.01 7.04
N VAL A 116 -7.00 8.77 7.02
CA VAL A 116 -6.25 7.54 7.34
C VAL A 116 -5.36 7.12 6.15
N GLY A 117 -4.34 6.31 6.43
CA GLY A 117 -3.48 5.73 5.42
C GLY A 117 -2.10 6.38 5.35
N ARG A 118 -1.53 6.85 6.45
CA ARG A 118 -0.16 7.40 6.54
C ARG A 118 0.84 6.34 7.00
N THR A 119 1.92 6.73 7.66
CA THR A 119 2.92 5.82 8.25
C THR A 119 2.32 4.91 9.31
N TYR A 120 2.77 3.66 9.33
CA TYR A 120 2.41 2.64 10.30
C TYR A 120 3.68 1.90 10.72
N ASN A 121 3.63 1.17 11.83
CA ASN A 121 4.76 0.41 12.36
C ASN A 121 4.68 -1.06 11.92
N PRO A 122 5.56 -1.54 11.01
CA PRO A 122 5.56 -2.93 10.58
C PRO A 122 5.84 -3.93 11.70
N GLY A 123 6.57 -3.52 12.75
CA GLY A 123 6.86 -4.35 13.92
C GLY A 123 5.63 -4.64 14.78
N HIS A 124 4.59 -3.81 14.68
CA HIS A 124 3.29 -4.09 15.31
C HIS A 124 2.50 -5.12 14.52
N ILE A 125 2.64 -5.18 13.19
CA ILE A 125 1.99 -6.19 12.34
C ILE A 125 2.71 -7.54 12.47
N TYR A 126 4.05 -7.52 12.43
CA TYR A 126 4.90 -8.70 12.42
C TYR A 126 5.92 -8.63 13.56
N GLN A 127 5.55 -9.19 14.72
CA GLN A 127 6.42 -9.18 15.88
C GLN A 127 7.72 -9.94 15.60
N GLY A 128 8.86 -9.27 15.83
CA GLY A 128 10.20 -9.78 15.50
C GLY A 128 10.82 -9.17 14.25
N LEU A 129 10.07 -8.36 13.48
CA LEU A 129 10.64 -7.51 12.43
C LEU A 129 11.05 -6.16 13.01
N SER A 130 12.28 -5.73 12.73
CA SER A 130 12.78 -4.41 13.13
C SER A 130 12.22 -3.31 12.23
N SER A 131 11.90 -2.16 12.80
CA SER A 131 11.32 -0.99 12.10
C SER A 131 12.17 -0.48 10.93
N ASN A 132 13.48 -0.79 10.90
CA ASN A 132 14.45 -0.31 9.91
C ASN A 132 14.94 -1.40 8.95
N SER A 133 14.25 -2.54 8.85
CA SER A 133 14.64 -3.57 7.90
C SER A 133 14.18 -3.18 6.48
N GLY A 134 15.13 -3.05 5.54
CA GLY A 134 14.82 -2.89 4.12
C GLY A 134 13.91 -4.03 3.64
N ILE A 135 13.01 -3.75 2.68
CA ILE A 135 11.98 -4.70 2.20
C ILE A 135 12.59 -6.07 1.81
N ASP A 136 13.80 -6.08 1.26
CA ASP A 136 14.59 -7.26 0.94
C ASP A 136 14.98 -8.09 2.19
N LYS A 137 15.39 -7.41 3.26
CA LYS A 137 15.65 -8.03 4.57
C LYS A 137 14.35 -8.46 5.24
N VAL A 138 13.24 -7.75 5.08
CA VAL A 138 11.91 -8.13 5.59
C VAL A 138 11.44 -9.43 4.92
N ILE A 139 11.55 -9.54 3.60
CA ILE A 139 11.20 -10.75 2.84
C ILE A 139 12.12 -11.92 3.24
N GLY A 140 13.44 -11.69 3.31
CA GLY A 140 14.41 -12.70 3.73
C GLY A 140 14.22 -13.16 5.18
N ASN A 141 13.96 -12.23 6.10
CA ASN A 141 13.67 -12.53 7.49
C ASN A 141 12.35 -13.25 7.63
N VAL A 142 11.32 -12.90 6.87
CA VAL A 142 10.03 -13.62 6.89
C VAL A 142 10.14 -15.00 6.30
N ALA A 143 10.91 -15.18 5.23
CA ALA A 143 11.21 -16.51 4.67
C ALA A 143 12.03 -17.37 5.66
N ALA A 144 12.96 -16.78 6.40
CA ALA A 144 13.74 -17.46 7.45
C ALA A 144 12.91 -17.71 8.72
N PHE A 145 12.05 -16.77 9.11
CA PHE A 145 11.05 -16.85 10.20
C PHE A 145 10.14 -18.05 9.86
N ILE A 146 9.50 -18.01 8.68
CA ILE A 146 9.18 -19.14 7.79
C ILE A 146 9.63 -20.56 8.20
N GLU A 147 10.90 -20.75 7.87
CA GLU A 147 11.71 -21.95 7.84
C GLU A 147 12.16 -22.39 9.24
N GLN A 148 12.71 -21.46 10.04
CA GLN A 148 13.31 -21.76 11.36
C GLN A 148 12.30 -22.20 12.42
N LYS A 149 11.01 -21.91 12.24
CA LYS A 149 9.98 -22.12 13.27
C LYS A 149 8.95 -23.18 12.92
N GLY A 150 9.14 -23.93 11.81
CA GLY A 150 8.26 -25.03 11.43
C GLY A 150 6.83 -24.58 11.07
N TRP A 151 6.66 -23.41 10.46
CA TRP A 151 5.34 -22.78 10.26
C TRP A 151 4.50 -23.28 9.10
N LEU A 152 4.92 -24.39 8.51
CA LEU A 152 4.19 -25.15 7.52
C LEU A 152 3.26 -26.20 8.16
N GLU A 153 2.93 -26.11 9.45
CA GLU A 153 2.00 -27.04 10.11
C GLU A 153 0.70 -27.18 9.29
N ALA A 154 0.42 -28.43 8.90
CA ALA A 154 -0.67 -28.85 8.02
C ALA A 154 -2.08 -28.72 8.65
N GLU A 155 -2.15 -28.35 9.93
CA GLU A 155 -3.41 -28.33 10.69
C GLU A 155 -4.14 -26.98 10.74
N ASN A 156 -3.59 -25.92 10.14
CA ASN A 156 -4.37 -24.70 9.98
C ASN A 156 -5.47 -24.96 8.94
N GLY A 157 -6.73 -24.95 9.38
CA GLY A 157 -7.92 -25.13 8.55
C GLY A 157 -7.86 -24.28 7.28
N LYS A 158 -8.55 -24.72 6.22
CA LYS A 158 -8.61 -23.97 4.96
C LYS A 158 -9.05 -22.52 5.30
N PRO A 159 -8.28 -21.49 4.88
CA PRO A 159 -8.76 -20.13 5.02
C PRO A 159 -10.10 -20.01 4.32
N ASP A 160 -11.00 -19.22 4.90
CA ASP A 160 -12.24 -18.84 4.23
C ASP A 160 -11.87 -18.26 2.86
N GLN A 161 -12.41 -18.85 1.79
CA GLN A 161 -12.12 -18.43 0.42
C GLN A 161 -12.49 -16.95 0.24
N GLU A 162 -13.53 -16.47 0.93
CA GLU A 162 -13.94 -15.06 0.92
C GLU A 162 -12.83 -14.13 1.43
N LEU A 163 -12.14 -14.51 2.51
CA LEU A 163 -11.03 -13.70 3.06
C LEU A 163 -9.83 -13.67 2.13
N PHE A 164 -9.56 -14.77 1.42
CA PHE A 164 -8.49 -14.82 0.43
C PHE A 164 -8.79 -13.91 -0.77
N ASP A 165 -10.01 -13.97 -1.30
CA ASP A 165 -10.43 -13.16 -2.43
C ASP A 165 -10.43 -11.66 -2.08
N LEU A 166 -10.87 -11.31 -0.86
CA LEU A 166 -10.79 -9.94 -0.33
C LEU A 166 -9.35 -9.44 -0.24
N ALA A 167 -8.43 -10.30 0.18
CA ALA A 167 -7.03 -9.93 0.25
C ALA A 167 -6.36 -9.81 -1.12
N GLU A 168 -6.68 -10.69 -2.07
CA GLU A 168 -6.21 -10.57 -3.45
C GLU A 168 -6.74 -9.29 -4.11
N LYS A 169 -7.99 -8.94 -3.81
CA LYS A 169 -8.59 -7.67 -4.21
C LYS A 169 -7.83 -6.49 -3.61
N ALA A 170 -7.59 -6.47 -2.29
CA ALA A 170 -6.81 -5.42 -1.63
C ALA A 170 -5.41 -5.27 -2.26
N ARG A 171 -4.73 -6.39 -2.48
CA ARG A 171 -3.44 -6.44 -3.18
C ARG A 171 -3.50 -5.74 -4.53
N SER A 172 -4.45 -6.14 -5.40
CA SER A 172 -4.49 -5.66 -6.77
C SER A 172 -4.71 -4.15 -6.82
N ARG A 173 -5.50 -3.61 -5.88
CA ARG A 173 -5.70 -2.16 -5.69
C ARG A 173 -4.42 -1.45 -5.28
N VAL A 174 -3.64 -2.01 -4.34
CA VAL A 174 -2.34 -1.43 -3.96
C VAL A 174 -1.37 -1.41 -5.14
N GLU A 175 -1.27 -2.52 -5.90
CA GLU A 175 -0.41 -2.59 -7.07
C GLU A 175 -0.81 -1.57 -8.15
N PHE A 176 -2.10 -1.44 -8.40
CA PHE A 176 -2.64 -0.45 -9.34
C PHE A 176 -2.31 0.98 -8.90
N GLY A 177 -2.59 1.33 -7.64
CA GLY A 177 -2.30 2.65 -7.09
C GLY A 177 -0.81 3.00 -7.15
N ARG A 178 0.08 2.02 -6.93
CA ARG A 178 1.53 2.21 -7.10
C ARG A 178 1.93 2.55 -8.51
N LYS A 179 1.40 1.80 -9.49
CA LYS A 179 1.67 2.05 -10.91
C LYS A 179 1.14 3.43 -11.33
N ALA A 180 -0.06 3.80 -10.85
CA ALA A 180 -0.66 5.09 -11.11
C ALA A 180 0.16 6.26 -10.54
N ASN A 181 0.56 6.17 -9.26
CA ASN A 181 1.41 7.19 -8.64
C ASN A 181 2.79 7.27 -9.29
N GLY A 182 3.42 6.14 -9.59
CA GLY A 182 4.71 6.15 -10.28
C GLY A 182 4.64 6.82 -11.66
N ALA A 183 3.55 6.57 -12.41
CA ALA A 183 3.30 7.27 -13.66
C ALA A 183 3.06 8.77 -13.45
N ARG A 184 2.36 9.16 -12.38
CA ARG A 184 2.17 10.57 -12.01
C ARG A 184 3.49 11.27 -11.67
N ASP A 185 4.35 10.65 -10.85
CA ASP A 185 5.65 11.19 -10.44
C ASP A 185 6.57 11.38 -11.65
N VAL A 186 6.61 10.38 -12.55
CA VAL A 186 7.33 10.49 -13.83
C VAL A 186 6.75 11.63 -14.67
N GLY A 187 5.42 11.74 -14.75
CA GLY A 187 4.75 12.85 -15.45
C GLY A 187 5.12 14.23 -14.89
N ALA A 188 5.22 14.36 -13.56
CA ALA A 188 5.65 15.58 -12.89
C ALA A 188 7.10 15.97 -13.26
N GLU A 189 8.02 15.01 -13.31
CA GLU A 189 9.40 15.26 -13.75
C GLU A 189 9.47 15.64 -15.24
N ILE A 190 8.65 15.01 -16.10
CA ILE A 190 8.53 15.41 -17.50
C ILE A 190 8.02 16.85 -17.62
N ARG A 191 6.98 17.24 -16.84
CA ARG A 191 6.50 18.64 -16.82
C ARG A 191 7.59 19.60 -16.39
N LYS A 192 8.31 19.27 -15.31
CA LYS A 192 9.38 20.11 -14.80
C LYS A 192 10.45 20.41 -15.85
N GLN A 193 10.69 19.49 -16.79
CA GLN A 193 11.67 19.61 -17.85
C GLN A 193 11.12 20.20 -19.16
N TYR A 194 9.90 19.84 -19.57
CA TYR A 194 9.35 20.14 -20.90
C TYR A 194 8.11 21.04 -20.89
N ASP A 195 7.45 21.20 -19.74
CA ASP A 195 6.20 21.94 -19.58
C ASP A 195 6.23 22.82 -18.32
N ARG A 196 7.23 23.70 -18.29
CA ARG A 196 7.62 24.42 -17.08
C ARG A 196 6.53 25.37 -16.58
N GLU A 197 5.81 26.00 -17.51
CA GLU A 197 4.71 26.92 -17.18
C GLU A 197 3.58 26.21 -16.42
N VAL A 198 3.18 25.02 -16.89
CA VAL A 198 2.17 24.20 -16.20
C VAL A 198 2.71 23.72 -14.86
N TRP A 199 3.96 23.24 -14.80
CA TRP A 199 4.60 22.82 -13.55
C TRP A 199 4.58 23.93 -12.49
N ASP A 200 4.96 25.15 -12.85
CA ASP A 200 5.09 26.25 -11.89
C ASP A 200 3.72 26.68 -11.31
N LYS A 201 2.63 26.57 -12.09
CA LYS A 201 1.24 26.86 -11.65
C LYS A 201 0.66 25.81 -10.69
N GLN A 202 1.21 24.61 -10.62
CA GLN A 202 0.66 23.58 -9.73
C GLN A 202 0.83 23.94 -8.25
N PRO A 203 -0.21 23.71 -7.41
CA PRO A 203 -0.11 23.85 -5.97
C PRO A 203 0.96 22.93 -5.39
N LYS A 204 1.84 23.50 -4.56
CA LYS A 204 2.96 22.78 -3.93
C LYS A 204 3.00 23.08 -2.43
N ASN A 205 3.30 22.06 -1.64
CA ASN A 205 3.53 22.20 -0.21
C ASN A 205 4.84 22.97 0.08
N LYS A 206 5.13 23.21 1.36
CA LYS A 206 6.36 23.92 1.81
C LYS A 206 7.67 23.23 1.40
N ASN A 207 7.62 21.94 1.08
CA ASN A 207 8.77 21.15 0.62
C ASN A 207 8.90 21.15 -0.91
N GLY A 208 8.00 21.83 -1.64
CA GLY A 208 8.00 21.90 -3.10
C GLY A 208 7.36 20.69 -3.79
N GLU A 209 6.67 19.83 -3.05
CA GLU A 209 5.96 18.66 -3.58
C GLU A 209 4.51 19.02 -3.93
N ILE A 210 3.92 18.38 -4.94
CA ILE A 210 2.53 18.61 -5.34
C ILE A 210 1.60 18.30 -4.16
N GLU A 211 0.69 19.23 -3.85
CA GLU A 211 -0.29 19.04 -2.77
C GLU A 211 -1.21 17.83 -3.06
N LYS A 212 -1.60 17.11 -2.01
CA LYS A 212 -2.36 15.86 -2.12
C LYS A 212 -3.73 16.05 -2.80
N ASP A 213 -4.34 17.20 -2.57
CA ASP A 213 -5.63 17.66 -3.08
C ASP A 213 -5.50 18.60 -4.29
N ALA A 214 -4.28 18.75 -4.83
CA ALA A 214 -4.09 19.50 -6.06
C ALA A 214 -4.98 18.94 -7.18
N PRO A 215 -5.65 19.81 -7.95
CA PRO A 215 -6.48 19.39 -9.08
C PRO A 215 -5.64 18.64 -10.10
N LEU A 216 -6.30 17.75 -10.85
CA LEU A 216 -5.67 17.08 -11.99
C LEU A 216 -5.24 18.13 -13.02
N VAL A 217 -4.07 17.91 -13.61
CA VAL A 217 -3.58 18.72 -14.74
C VAL A 217 -4.25 18.24 -16.02
N ASP A 218 -5.13 19.02 -16.63
CA ASP A 218 -5.79 18.67 -17.90
C ASP A 218 -5.25 19.46 -19.11
N GLU A 219 -4.34 20.40 -18.86
CA GLU A 219 -3.66 21.23 -19.85
C GLU A 219 -2.20 20.84 -20.10
N GLY A 220 -1.60 21.45 -21.13
CA GLY A 220 -0.19 21.24 -21.47
C GLY A 220 0.14 19.92 -22.18
N LEU A 221 1.42 19.56 -22.14
CA LEU A 221 2.01 18.39 -22.80
C LEU A 221 1.82 17.11 -21.98
N VAL A 222 1.66 17.24 -20.65
CA VAL A 222 1.61 16.11 -19.72
C VAL A 222 0.36 16.21 -18.85
N LYS A 223 -0.69 15.50 -19.29
CA LYS A 223 -2.00 15.51 -18.65
C LYS A 223 -2.14 14.37 -17.63
N GLU A 224 -2.86 14.67 -16.55
CA GLU A 224 -3.28 13.75 -15.52
C GLU A 224 -4.73 13.30 -15.75
N ARG A 225 -5.04 12.09 -15.30
CA ARG A 225 -6.40 11.55 -15.27
C ARG A 225 -6.60 10.75 -14.00
N MET A 226 -7.85 10.55 -13.60
CA MET A 226 -8.19 9.58 -12.57
C MET A 226 -8.24 8.19 -13.18
N ALA A 227 -7.32 7.32 -12.77
CA ALA A 227 -7.38 5.90 -13.08
C ALA A 227 -8.14 5.17 -11.98
N ILE A 228 -9.26 4.54 -12.36
CA ILE A 228 -10.08 3.72 -11.47
C ILE A 228 -9.88 2.27 -11.92
N PRO A 229 -9.44 1.36 -11.04
CA PRO A 229 -9.27 -0.04 -11.39
C PRO A 229 -10.65 -0.71 -11.48
N ASP A 230 -10.75 -1.77 -12.27
CA ASP A 230 -12.03 -2.45 -12.54
C ASP A 230 -12.77 -2.84 -11.26
N GLY A 231 -14.03 -2.41 -11.15
CA GLY A 231 -14.88 -2.62 -9.98
C GLY A 231 -14.50 -1.82 -8.74
N GLY A 232 -13.63 -0.79 -8.86
CA GLY A 232 -13.25 0.10 -7.76
C GLY A 232 -14.20 1.30 -7.64
N VAL A 233 -14.39 1.81 -6.41
CA VAL A 233 -15.17 3.05 -6.12
C VAL A 233 -14.28 4.28 -5.94
N GLY A 234 -12.96 4.11 -5.98
CA GLY A 234 -11.97 5.20 -5.90
C GLY A 234 -10.85 4.97 -6.90
N GLY A 235 -10.20 6.06 -7.31
CA GLY A 235 -9.11 6.03 -8.27
C GLY A 235 -7.87 6.74 -7.76
N TRP A 236 -6.82 6.71 -8.59
CA TRP A 236 -5.57 7.41 -8.35
C TRP A 236 -5.32 8.40 -9.49
N PRO A 237 -4.89 9.63 -9.19
CA PRO A 237 -4.29 10.50 -10.18
C PRO A 237 -3.12 9.76 -10.84
N THR A 238 -3.14 9.69 -12.16
CA THR A 238 -2.08 9.07 -12.96
C THR A 238 -1.78 9.94 -14.18
N CYS A 239 -0.71 9.62 -14.89
CA CYS A 239 -0.39 10.19 -16.18
C CYS A 239 -0.33 9.08 -17.24
N ASP A 240 -0.78 9.40 -18.46
CA ASP A 240 -0.51 8.55 -19.62
C ASP A 240 0.86 8.91 -20.20
N LEU A 241 1.87 8.11 -19.84
CA LEU A 241 3.27 8.38 -20.21
C LEU A 241 3.53 8.25 -21.71
N GLU A 242 2.77 7.43 -22.42
CA GLU A 242 2.90 7.27 -23.87
C GLU A 242 2.31 8.49 -24.56
N ALA A 243 1.12 8.92 -24.16
CA ALA A 243 0.53 10.17 -24.65
C ALA A 243 1.43 11.39 -24.34
N ALA A 244 1.96 11.47 -23.12
CA ALA A 244 2.91 12.52 -22.72
C ALA A 244 4.17 12.50 -23.59
N GLN A 245 4.74 11.32 -23.86
CA GLN A 245 5.89 11.19 -24.74
C GLN A 245 5.59 11.66 -26.17
N ASN A 246 4.43 11.30 -26.70
CA ASN A 246 4.01 11.73 -28.04
C ASN A 246 3.83 13.25 -28.12
N SER A 247 3.17 13.86 -27.13
CA SER A 247 3.00 15.30 -27.04
C SER A 247 4.33 16.06 -26.91
N VAL A 248 5.22 15.60 -26.03
CA VAL A 248 6.56 16.20 -25.88
C VAL A 248 7.38 16.04 -27.15
N ASN A 249 7.40 14.87 -27.78
CA ASN A 249 8.15 14.64 -29.00
C ASN A 249 7.66 15.51 -30.16
N ALA A 250 6.34 15.74 -30.27
CA ALA A 250 5.78 16.66 -31.26
C ALA A 250 6.25 18.11 -31.02
N ALA A 251 6.25 18.57 -29.77
CA ALA A 251 6.73 19.89 -29.40
C ALA A 251 8.25 20.06 -29.62
N GLU A 252 9.05 19.06 -29.24
CA GLU A 252 10.50 19.06 -29.47
C GLU A 252 10.84 19.07 -30.96
N ALA A 253 10.12 18.29 -31.78
CA ALA A 253 10.30 18.29 -33.23
C ALA A 253 9.97 19.65 -33.85
N ALA A 254 8.88 20.30 -33.41
CA ALA A 254 8.54 21.66 -33.85
C ALA A 254 9.61 22.71 -33.47
N ALA A 255 10.33 22.48 -32.37
CA ALA A 255 11.46 23.30 -31.92
C ALA A 255 12.81 22.90 -32.55
N GLY A 256 12.84 21.92 -33.47
CA GLY A 256 14.08 21.43 -34.09
C GLY A 256 14.99 20.63 -33.14
N ARG A 257 14.45 20.12 -32.03
CA ARG A 257 15.16 19.32 -31.03
C ARG A 257 14.90 17.82 -31.20
N GLY A 258 15.74 17.01 -30.57
CA GLY A 258 15.62 15.55 -30.61
C GLY A 258 14.51 15.00 -29.70
N PRO A 259 14.03 13.77 -29.94
CA PRO A 259 12.96 13.17 -29.15
C PRO A 259 13.40 12.89 -27.72
N MET A 260 12.44 12.99 -26.80
CA MET A 260 12.60 12.61 -25.39
C MET A 260 12.83 11.11 -25.27
N LYS A 261 13.84 10.72 -24.48
CA LYS A 261 14.13 9.31 -24.18
C LYS A 261 13.44 8.89 -22.90
N LEU A 262 12.11 8.75 -22.94
CA LEU A 262 11.27 8.41 -21.77
C LEU A 262 11.89 7.33 -20.86
N LYS A 263 12.35 6.22 -21.46
CA LYS A 263 12.94 5.10 -20.73
C LYS A 263 14.23 5.48 -20.01
N LYS A 264 15.15 6.16 -20.71
CA LYS A 264 16.50 6.46 -20.20
C LYS A 264 16.51 7.65 -19.24
N ASP A 265 15.75 8.68 -19.55
CA ASP A 265 15.86 9.97 -18.88
C ASP A 265 14.88 10.09 -17.70
N PHE A 266 13.81 9.29 -17.68
CA PHE A 266 12.78 9.37 -16.63
C PHE A 266 12.49 8.04 -15.96
N LEU A 267 12.10 7.00 -16.72
CA LEU A 267 11.69 5.73 -16.12
C LEU A 267 12.83 5.04 -15.38
N GLN A 268 14.03 5.02 -15.96
CA GLN A 268 15.17 4.35 -15.33
C GLN A 268 15.69 5.10 -14.09
N PRO A 269 15.89 6.43 -14.12
CA PRO A 269 16.20 7.20 -12.91
C PRO A 269 15.12 7.12 -11.84
N TRP A 270 13.83 7.14 -12.23
CA TRP A 270 12.73 6.91 -11.29
C TRP A 270 12.82 5.51 -10.68
N HIS A 271 12.98 4.47 -11.51
CA HIS A 271 13.10 3.09 -11.07
C HIS A 271 14.34 2.85 -10.19
N ASP A 272 15.46 3.51 -10.46
CA ASP A 272 16.69 3.37 -9.67
C ASP A 272 16.60 4.12 -8.34
N ARG A 273 15.95 5.30 -8.29
CA ARG A 273 15.56 5.99 -7.04
C ARG A 273 14.56 5.16 -6.23
N GLU A 274 13.64 4.52 -6.92
CA GLU A 274 12.62 3.69 -6.33
C GLU A 274 13.12 2.28 -6.01
N ARG A 275 14.26 1.81 -6.51
CA ARG A 275 14.75 0.42 -6.30
C ARG A 275 15.04 0.09 -4.83
N THR A 276 15.32 1.10 -4.01
CA THR A 276 15.39 1.00 -2.55
C THR A 276 14.00 0.86 -1.89
N HIS A 277 12.92 1.13 -2.63
CA HIS A 277 11.52 1.18 -2.19
C HIS A 277 10.57 0.28 -2.99
N VAL A 278 10.98 -0.24 -4.13
CA VAL A 278 10.23 -1.12 -5.02
C VAL A 278 10.52 -2.53 -4.58
N LEU A 279 9.47 -3.12 -4.05
CA LEU A 279 9.24 -4.55 -3.93
C LEU A 279 10.10 -5.31 -4.92
N ASN A 280 11.09 -6.02 -4.38
CA ASN A 280 11.90 -6.89 -5.17
C ASN A 280 11.01 -8.06 -5.59
N ILE A 281 10.33 -7.92 -6.74
CA ILE A 281 9.48 -8.96 -7.34
C ILE A 281 10.28 -10.26 -7.51
N GLN A 282 11.60 -10.16 -7.69
CA GLN A 282 12.49 -11.32 -7.66
C GLN A 282 12.57 -11.93 -6.25
N ALA A 283 12.74 -11.15 -5.18
CA ALA A 283 12.68 -11.67 -3.80
C ALA A 283 11.32 -12.30 -3.46
N ALA A 284 10.20 -11.74 -3.96
CA ALA A 284 8.88 -12.34 -3.84
C ALA A 284 8.78 -13.70 -4.55
N LYS A 285 9.33 -13.78 -5.77
CA LYS A 285 9.44 -15.02 -6.55
C LYS A 285 10.39 -16.02 -5.88
N ASP A 286 11.50 -15.58 -5.34
CA ASP A 286 12.51 -16.41 -4.67
C ASP A 286 11.97 -16.94 -3.35
N ALA A 287 11.25 -16.13 -2.57
CA ALA A 287 10.58 -16.57 -1.36
C ALA A 287 9.44 -17.55 -1.70
N LYS A 288 8.66 -17.29 -2.76
CA LYS A 288 7.67 -18.24 -3.27
C LYS A 288 8.32 -19.55 -3.71
N ALA A 289 9.47 -19.50 -4.40
CA ALA A 289 10.21 -20.68 -4.85
C ALA A 289 10.79 -21.46 -3.67
N LYS A 290 11.35 -20.78 -2.67
CA LYS A 290 11.81 -21.41 -1.42
C LYS A 290 10.68 -22.11 -0.67
N ILE A 291 9.51 -21.47 -0.55
CA ILE A 291 8.32 -22.11 0.05
C ILE A 291 7.80 -23.28 -0.78
N ALA A 292 7.82 -23.18 -2.11
CA ALA A 292 7.38 -24.26 -3.01
C ALA A 292 8.32 -25.46 -3.02
N GLY A 293 9.62 -25.25 -2.78
CA GLY A 293 10.62 -26.31 -2.59
C GLY A 293 10.49 -27.07 -1.27
N CYS A 294 9.66 -26.60 -0.34
CA CYS A 294 9.37 -27.24 0.95
C CYS A 294 8.16 -28.19 0.87
N SER A 295 7.97 -28.91 -0.23
CA SER A 295 6.96 -29.98 -0.29
C SER A 295 7.27 -31.05 0.75
N ALA A 296 6.28 -31.27 1.64
CA ALA A 296 6.12 -32.25 2.73
C ALA A 296 7.28 -33.21 3.03
#